data_AF-A0A7Y2H5K5-F1
#
_entry.id   AF-A0A7Y2H5K5-F1
#
_cell.length_a   1.000
_cell.length_b   1.000
_cell.length_c   1.000
_cell.angle_alpha   90.00
_cell.angle_beta   90.00
_cell.angle_gamma   90.00
#
_symmetry.space_group_name_H-M   'P 1'
#
loop_
_entity.id
_entity.type
_entity.pdbx_description
1 polymer ?
#
loop_
_entity_poly.entity_id
_entity_poly.type
_entity_poly.pdbx_seq_one_letter_code
_entity_poly.pdbx_strand_id
1 'polypeptide(L)'
;TPVYLNGSIPEAMALVKDLRENYGIFCSIVVYPVIPKGLILLRMIPTASHTMEDIEETLEAFSAIRDRLENGTYKRLSAAVAAAMGE
;
A
#
# COMPACT_ATOMS: atom_id res chain seq x y z
N THR A 1 6.37 9.70 -9.78
CA THR A 1 7.54 9.14 -9.08
C THR A 1 7.14 7.86 -8.36
N PRO A 2 7.90 6.76 -8.48
CA PRO A 2 7.61 5.54 -7.74
C PRO A 2 7.80 5.72 -6.23
N VAL A 3 6.91 5.15 -5.41
CA VAL A 3 7.04 5.10 -3.94
C VAL A 3 7.49 3.70 -3.54
N TYR A 4 8.58 3.62 -2.78
CA TYR A 4 9.17 2.38 -2.30
C TYR A 4 8.85 2.16 -0.82
N LEU A 5 8.37 0.97 -0.50
CA LEU A 5 8.09 0.52 0.85
C LEU A 5 8.75 -0.85 1.09
N ASN A 6 9.06 -1.16 2.35
CA ASN A 6 9.59 -2.46 2.73
C ASN A 6 8.49 -3.29 3.39
N GLY A 7 8.26 -4.50 2.89
CA GLY A 7 7.21 -5.37 3.43
C GLY A 7 7.06 -6.68 2.66
N SER A 8 6.26 -7.57 3.22
CA SER A 8 5.90 -8.86 2.62
C SER A 8 4.74 -8.72 1.61
N ILE A 9 4.53 -9.76 0.80
CA ILE A 9 3.42 -9.80 -0.17
C ILE A 9 2.04 -9.67 0.52
N PRO A 10 1.75 -10.38 1.64
CA PRO A 10 0.48 -10.21 2.34
C PRO A 10 0.26 -8.79 2.88
N GLU A 11 1.31 -8.15 3.39
CA GLU A 11 1.25 -6.75 3.83
C GLU A 11 0.97 -5.80 2.68
N ALA A 12 1.60 -6.03 1.51
CA ALA A 12 1.33 -5.25 0.31
C ALA A 12 -0.15 -5.34 -0.12
N MET A 13 -0.73 -6.55 -0.08
CA MET A 13 -2.14 -6.76 -0.42
C MET A 13 -3.08 -6.07 0.58
N ALA A 14 -2.77 -6.17 1.88
CA ALA A 14 -3.55 -5.49 2.92
C ALA A 14 -3.49 -3.96 2.77
N LEU A 15 -2.31 -3.42 2.47
CA LEU A 15 -2.10 -1.99 2.25
C LEU A 15 -2.87 -1.47 1.04
N VAL A 16 -2.88 -2.19 -0.09
CA VAL A 16 -3.65 -1.78 -1.28
C VAL A 16 -5.13 -1.78 -1.01
N LYS A 17 -5.61 -2.81 -0.29
CA LYS A 17 -7.01 -2.87 0.13
C LYS A 17 -7.34 -1.67 1.01
N ASP A 18 -6.47 -1.30 1.95
CA ASP A 18 -6.67 -0.13 2.81
C ASP A 18 -6.71 1.19 2.01
N LEU A 19 -5.75 1.41 1.10
CA LEU A 19 -5.74 2.57 0.19
C LEU A 19 -7.04 2.69 -0.60
N ARG A 20 -7.53 1.58 -1.14
CA ARG A 20 -8.75 1.57 -1.96
C ARG A 20 -10.01 1.80 -1.12
N GLU A 21 -10.18 1.06 -0.03
CA GLU A 21 -11.44 1.01 0.71
C GLU A 21 -11.59 2.16 1.71
N ASN A 22 -10.48 2.63 2.30
CA ASN A 22 -10.52 3.67 3.33
C ASN A 22 -10.05 5.05 2.85
N TYR A 23 -9.23 5.11 1.81
CA TYR A 23 -8.74 6.38 1.25
C TYR A 23 -9.26 6.65 -0.17
N GLY A 24 -9.96 5.71 -0.81
CA GLY A 24 -10.48 5.89 -2.17
C GLY A 24 -9.39 5.94 -3.26
N ILE A 25 -8.14 5.67 -2.93
CA ILE A 25 -7.00 5.81 -3.84
C ILE A 25 -6.67 4.46 -4.47
N PHE A 26 -6.68 4.45 -5.81
CA PHE A 26 -6.23 3.29 -6.57
C PHE A 26 -4.76 3.44 -6.99
N CYS A 27 -3.91 2.52 -6.53
CA CYS A 27 -2.50 2.46 -6.93
C CYS A 27 -2.15 1.06 -7.44
N SER A 28 -1.35 1.01 -8.51
CA SER A 28 -0.83 -0.26 -9.03
C SER A 28 0.36 -0.70 -8.20
N ILE A 29 0.33 -1.92 -7.66
CA ILE A 29 1.44 -2.48 -6.90
C ILE A 29 2.30 -3.42 -7.73
N VAL A 30 3.60 -3.31 -7.50
CA VAL A 30 4.59 -4.23 -8.06
C VAL A 30 5.36 -4.83 -6.89
N VAL A 31 5.36 -6.16 -6.85
CA VAL A 31 6.04 -6.98 -5.84
C VAL A 31 6.81 -8.10 -6.54
N TYR A 32 7.50 -8.95 -5.78
CA TYR A 32 8.14 -10.16 -6.30
C TYR A 32 7.16 -11.00 -7.16
N PRO A 33 7.57 -11.52 -8.33
CA PRO A 33 8.95 -11.65 -8.84
C PRO A 33 9.50 -10.46 -9.64
N VAL A 34 8.72 -9.40 -9.85
CA VAL A 34 9.11 -8.28 -10.73
C VAL A 34 10.19 -7.39 -10.10
N ILE A 35 10.20 -7.28 -8.77
CA ILE A 35 11.23 -6.59 -7.97
C ILE A 35 11.75 -7.54 -6.86
N PRO A 36 12.91 -7.25 -6.21
CA PRO A 36 13.44 -8.10 -5.16
C PRO A 36 12.45 -8.34 -4.01
N LYS A 37 12.58 -9.51 -3.35
CA LYS A 37 11.76 -9.85 -2.17
C LYS A 37 11.95 -8.84 -1.05
N GLY A 38 10.88 -8.53 -0.34
CA GLY A 38 10.88 -7.57 0.77
C GLY A 38 10.69 -6.12 0.34
N LEU A 39 10.68 -5.82 -0.97
CA LEU A 39 10.34 -4.52 -1.51
C LEU A 39 8.92 -4.51 -2.09
N ILE A 40 8.25 -3.39 -1.89
CA ILE A 40 6.93 -3.07 -2.44
C ILE A 40 7.08 -1.75 -3.20
N LEU A 41 6.62 -1.74 -4.45
CA LEU A 41 6.63 -0.55 -5.29
C LEU A 41 5.18 -0.12 -5.57
N LEU A 42 4.80 1.08 -5.11
CA LEU A 42 3.55 1.72 -5.49
C LEU A 42 3.79 2.59 -6.72
N ARG A 43 3.09 2.28 -7.81
CA ARG A 43 3.14 3.06 -9.05
C ARG A 43 1.98 4.03 -9.11
N MET A 44 2.32 5.31 -9.08
CA MET A 44 1.40 6.41 -9.39
C MET A 44 1.67 6.98 -10.77
N ILE A 45 0.60 7.33 -11.47
CA ILE A 45 0.63 7.99 -12.78
C ILE A 45 -0.20 9.28 -12.64
N PRO A 46 0.42 10.39 -12.19
CA PRO A 46 -0.28 11.67 -12.12
C PRO A 46 -0.63 12.13 -13.54
N THR A 47 -1.80 12.73 -13.69
CA THR A 47 -2.29 13.29 -14.95
C THR A 47 -2.65 14.76 -14.76
N ALA A 48 -2.77 15.52 -15.85
CA ALA A 48 -3.17 16.93 -15.79
C ALA A 48 -4.57 17.17 -15.21
N SER A 49 -5.40 16.12 -15.09
CA SER A 49 -6.73 16.20 -14.49
C SER A 49 -6.72 16.15 -12.96
N HIS A 50 -5.62 15.71 -12.34
CA HIS A 50 -5.51 15.73 -10.88
C HIS A 50 -5.35 17.18 -10.40
N THR A 51 -6.12 17.53 -9.40
CA THR A 51 -6.09 18.81 -8.70
C THR A 51 -5.04 18.80 -7.60
N MET A 52 -4.79 19.97 -7.00
CA MET A 52 -3.93 20.06 -5.81
C MET A 52 -4.52 19.32 -4.61
N GLU A 53 -5.85 19.32 -4.48
CA GLU A 53 -6.57 18.59 -3.43
C GLU A 53 -6.34 17.08 -3.56
N ASP A 54 -6.46 16.52 -4.79
CA ASP A 54 -6.16 15.10 -5.04
C ASP A 54 -4.72 14.73 -4.63
N ILE A 55 -3.78 15.66 -4.83
CA ILE A 55 -2.36 15.46 -4.45
C ILE A 55 -2.21 15.46 -2.93
N GLU A 56 -2.85 16.41 -2.23
CA GLU A 56 -2.80 16.53 -0.77
C GLU A 56 -3.42 15.30 -0.11
N GLU A 57 -4.62 14.88 -0.52
CA GLU A 57 -5.27 13.66 -0.05
C GLU A 57 -4.39 12.42 -0.26
N THR A 58 -3.74 12.33 -1.43
CA THR A 58 -2.83 11.22 -1.74
C THR A 58 -1.61 11.21 -0.81
N LEU A 59 -1.03 12.38 -0.52
CA LEU A 59 0.13 12.49 0.37
C LEU A 59 -0.22 12.15 1.83
N GLU A 60 -1.39 12.58 2.29
CA GLU A 60 -1.91 12.23 3.62
C GLU A 60 -2.14 10.72 3.74
N ALA A 61 -2.83 10.14 2.77
CA ALA A 61 -3.06 8.70 2.72
C ALA A 61 -1.74 7.93 2.72
N PHE A 62 -0.77 8.35 1.90
CA PHE A 62 0.55 7.70 1.80
C PHE A 62 1.35 7.77 3.09
N SER A 63 1.26 8.89 3.80
CA SER A 63 1.90 9.04 5.11
C SER A 63 1.26 8.10 6.13
N ALA A 64 -0.07 8.05 6.17
CA ALA A 64 -0.80 7.20 7.10
C ALA A 64 -0.55 5.69 6.87
N ILE A 65 -0.51 5.24 5.61
CA ILE A 65 -0.20 3.83 5.30
C ILE A 65 1.26 3.48 5.62
N ARG A 66 2.21 4.39 5.43
CA ARG A 66 3.60 4.14 5.80
C ARG A 66 3.70 3.92 7.30
N ASP A 67 3.07 4.77 8.10
CA ASP A 67 3.09 4.65 9.55
C ASP A 67 2.42 3.34 10.01
N ARG A 68 1.31 2.93 9.38
CA ARG A 68 0.63 1.64 9.63
C ARG A 68 1.47 0.43 9.24
N LEU A 69 2.32 0.56 8.23
CA LEU A 69 3.25 -0.49 7.83
C LEU A 69 4.39 -0.62 8.84
N GLU A 70 5.02 0.50 9.20
CA GLU A 70 6.14 0.53 10.14
C GLU A 70 5.74 0.12 11.56
N ASN A 71 4.53 0.48 12.01
CA ASN A 71 4.02 0.08 13.32
C ASN A 71 3.47 -1.36 13.37
N GLY A 72 3.59 -2.11 12.28
CA GLY A 72 3.21 -3.51 12.16
C GLY A 72 1.71 -3.78 12.11
N THR A 73 0.88 -2.77 11.83
CA THR A 73 -0.57 -2.95 11.72
C THR A 73 -0.92 -3.90 10.57
N TYR A 74 -0.31 -3.72 9.39
CA TYR A 74 -0.56 -4.63 8.27
C TYR A 74 -0.06 -6.05 8.54
N LYS A 75 1.07 -6.21 9.24
CA LYS A 75 1.57 -7.53 9.66
C LYS A 75 0.56 -8.27 10.54
N ARG A 76 -0.04 -7.58 11.51
CA ARG A 76 -1.11 -8.13 12.36
C ARG A 76 -2.35 -8.47 11.55
N LEU A 77 -2.76 -7.57 10.65
CA LEU A 77 -3.94 -7.76 9.81
C LEU A 77 -3.78 -8.97 8.89
N SER A 78 -2.62 -9.10 8.23
CA SER A 78 -2.33 -10.21 7.34
C SER A 78 -2.22 -11.54 8.09
N ALA A 79 -1.66 -11.53 9.30
CA ALA A 79 -1.58 -12.74 10.14
C ALA A 79 -2.98 -13.21 10.58
N ALA A 80 -3.87 -12.28 10.94
CA ALA A 80 -5.25 -12.62 11.31
C ALA A 80 -6.03 -13.21 10.11
N VAL A 81 -5.81 -12.69 8.90
CA VAL A 81 -6.42 -13.23 7.68
C VAL A 81 -5.89 -14.63 7.36
N ALA A 82 -4.57 -14.86 7.46
CA ALA A 82 -3.99 -16.19 7.25
C ALA A 82 -4.54 -17.22 8.25
N ALA A 83 -4.61 -16.85 9.54
CA ALA A 83 -5.17 -17.71 10.58
C ALA A 83 -6.66 -18.00 10.38
N ALA A 84 -7.44 -17.04 9.85
CA ALA A 84 -8.86 -17.24 9.52
C ALA A 84 -9.08 -18.10 8.27
N MET A 85 -8.09 -18.14 7.36
CA MET A 85 -8.14 -18.94 6.13
C MET A 85 -7.55 -20.36 6.29
N GLY A 86 -7.09 -20.72 7.50
CA GLY A 86 -6.73 -22.11 7.83
C GLY A 86 -5.36 -22.57 7.31
N GLU A 87 -4.41 -21.65 7.16
CA GLU A 87 -2.97 -21.96 7.01
C GLU A 87 -2.20 -21.74 8.32
#